data_AF-A0A3B9ZBV0-F1
#
_entry.id   AF-A0A3B9ZBV0-F1
#
_cell.length_a   1.000
_cell.length_b   1.000
_cell.length_c   1.000
_cell.angle_alpha   90.00
_cell.angle_beta   90.00
_cell.angle_gamma   90.00
#
_symmetry.space_group_name_H-M   'P 1'
#
loop_
_entity.id
_entity.type
_entity.pdbx_description
1 polymer ?
#
loop_
_entity_poly.entity_id
_entity_poly.type
_entity_poly.pdbx_seq_one_letter_code
_entity_poly.pdbx_strand_id
1 'polypeptide(L)' 'MSKRKFRTFDDVQIEHYRKHPAELKSYLRVALEEYQKDGDEKAFLSALSVAAQVHGGFSQLSKETGLNRENL' A
#
# COMPACT_ATOMS: atom_id res chain seq x y z
N MET A 1 16.10 8.48 29.48
CA MET A 1 15.34 9.16 28.40
C MET A 1 14.70 8.10 27.52
N SER A 2 13.37 8.09 27.40
CA SER A 2 12.68 7.18 26.48
C SER A 2 12.99 7.60 25.04
N LYS A 3 13.54 6.69 24.21
CA LYS A 3 13.80 6.96 22.79
C LYS A 3 12.45 7.17 22.08
N ARG A 4 12.23 8.36 21.50
CA ARG A 4 11.09 8.58 20.61
C ARG A 4 11.18 7.62 19.42
N LYS A 5 10.19 6.75 19.24
CA LYS A 5 10.02 5.96 18.02
C LYS A 5 9.31 6.81 16.98
N PHE A 6 10.03 7.23 15.96
CA PHE A 6 9.42 7.86 14.78
C PHE A 6 8.81 6.80 13.88
N ARG A 7 7.73 7.17 13.19
CA ARG A 7 7.05 6.33 12.20
C ARG A 7 6.97 7.10 10.90
N THR A 8 7.10 6.40 9.78
CA THR A 8 6.86 6.97 8.47
C THR A 8 5.35 7.15 8.24
N PHE A 9 4.99 7.90 7.20
CA PHE A 9 3.60 8.03 6.80
C PHE A 9 3.00 6.68 6.39
N ASP A 10 3.76 5.88 5.65
CA ASP A 10 3.37 4.53 5.22
C ASP A 10 3.12 3.61 6.40
N ASP A 11 3.96 3.64 7.45
CA ASP A 11 3.75 2.86 8.67
C ASP A 11 2.38 3.16 9.31
N VAL A 12 2.01 4.44 9.33
CA VAL A 12 0.73 4.88 9.88
C VAL A 12 -0.44 4.41 9.01
N GLN A 13 -0.30 4.52 7.68
CA GLN A 13 -1.33 4.04 6.76
C GLN A 13 -1.52 2.52 6.82
N ILE A 14 -0.43 1.75 6.87
CA ILE A 14 -0.48 0.30 6.99
C ILE A 14 -1.19 -0.10 8.28
N GLU A 15 -0.86 0.54 9.41
CA GLU A 15 -1.52 0.29 10.68
C GLU A 15 -3.02 0.62 10.63
N HIS A 16 -3.38 1.74 10.01
CA HIS A 16 -4.77 2.16 9.81
C HIS A 16 -5.58 1.14 9.00
N TYR A 17 -5.10 0.79 7.80
CA TYR A 17 -5.84 -0.12 6.91
C TYR A 17 -5.83 -1.58 7.38
N ARG A 18 -4.88 -1.99 8.22
CA ARG A 18 -4.98 -3.28 8.93
C ARG A 18 -6.15 -3.32 9.91
N LYS A 19 -6.47 -2.19 10.55
CA LYS A 19 -7.63 -2.06 11.44
C LYS A 19 -8.92 -1.83 10.65
N HIS A 20 -8.83 -1.22 9.46
CA HIS A 20 -9.97 -0.85 8.62
C HIS A 20 -9.83 -1.39 7.19
N PRO A 21 -9.77 -2.72 6.99
CA PRO A 21 -9.48 -3.31 5.68
C PRO A 21 -10.56 -3.02 4.62
N ALA A 22 -11.79 -2.71 5.03
CA ALA A 22 -12.87 -2.34 4.13
C ALA A 22 -12.60 -1.02 3.38
N GLU A 23 -11.80 -0.11 3.96
CA GLU A 23 -11.46 1.18 3.37
C GLU A 23 -10.36 1.08 2.30
N LEU A 24 -9.56 0.00 2.33
CA LEU A 24 -8.39 -0.16 1.47
C LEU A 24 -8.74 -0.17 -0.02
N LYS A 25 -9.90 -0.77 -0.37
CA LYS A 25 -10.41 -0.77 -1.75
C LYS A 25 -10.70 0.64 -2.25
N SER A 26 -11.35 1.46 -1.42
CA SER A 26 -11.65 2.86 -1.75
C SER A 26 -10.38 3.70 -1.83
N TYR A 27 -9.42 3.46 -0.94
CA TYR A 27 -8.10 4.10 -0.98
C TYR A 27 -7.37 3.86 -2.30
N LEU A 28 -7.24 2.60 -2.73
CA LEU A 28 -6.60 2.26 -4.00
C LEU A 28 -7.36 2.83 -5.20
N ARG A 29 -8.69 2.86 -5.15
CA ARG A 29 -9.51 3.44 -6.21
C ARG A 29 -9.21 4.94 -6.38
N VAL A 30 -9.17 5.69 -5.29
CA VAL A 30 -8.84 7.13 -5.34
C VAL A 30 -7.43 7.32 -5.88
N ALA A 31 -6.44 6.55 -5.41
CA ALA A 31 -5.07 6.64 -5.92
C ALA A 31 -4.98 6.38 -7.45
N LEU A 32 -5.76 5.42 -7.96
CA LEU A 32 -5.84 5.14 -9.39
C LEU A 32 -6.51 6.29 -10.16
N GLU A 33 -7.61 6.85 -9.63
CA GLU A 33 -8.32 7.96 -10.24
C GLU A 33 -7.46 9.23 -10.30
N GLU A 34 -6.63 9.50 -9.29
CA GLU A 34 -5.67 10.61 -9.30
C GLU A 34 -4.56 10.37 -10.35
N TYR A 35 -3.97 9.17 -10.38
CA TYR A 35 -2.99 8.80 -11.41
C TYR A 35 -3.54 8.96 -12.84
N GLN A 36 -4.79 8.61 -13.07
CA GLN A 36 -5.42 8.80 -14.38
C GLN A 36 -5.58 10.27 -14.77
N LYS A 37 -5.61 11.20 -13.80
CA LYS A 37 -5.74 12.65 -14.04
C LYS A 37 -4.39 13.31 -14.27
N ASP A 38 -3.40 13.00 -13.45
CA ASP A 38 -2.11 13.71 -13.41
C ASP A 38 -0.93 12.92 -13.98
N GLY A 39 -1.06 11.60 -14.14
CA GLY A 39 -0.01 10.70 -14.60
C GLY A 39 1.08 10.43 -13.56
N ASP A 40 0.88 10.77 -12.28
CA ASP A 40 1.86 10.52 -11.21
C ASP A 40 1.87 9.04 -10.81
N GLU A 41 2.60 8.26 -11.59
CA GLU A 41 2.77 6.82 -11.37
C GLU A 41 3.42 6.53 -10.01
N LYS A 42 4.31 7.40 -9.51
CA LYS A 42 5.01 7.17 -8.24
C LYS A 42 4.05 7.25 -7.07
N ALA A 43 3.12 8.20 -7.08
CA ALA A 43 2.08 8.32 -6.07
C ALA A 43 1.21 7.05 -6.03
N PHE A 44 0.79 6.55 -7.20
CA PHE A 44 -0.02 5.35 -7.29
C PHE A 44 0.72 4.09 -6.83
N LEU A 45 1.97 3.88 -7.29
CA LEU A 45 2.78 2.74 -6.87
C LEU A 45 3.08 2.75 -5.37
N SER A 46 3.23 3.94 -4.78
CA SER A 46 3.36 4.08 -3.32
C SER A 46 2.09 3.60 -2.60
N ALA A 47 0.91 4.04 -3.05
CA ALA A 47 -0.36 3.59 -2.50
C ALA A 47 -0.58 2.07 -2.69
N LEU A 48 -0.18 1.52 -3.83
CA LEU A 48 -0.23 0.09 -4.12
C LEU A 48 0.70 -0.70 -3.19
N SER A 49 1.89 -0.18 -2.89
CA SER A 49 2.83 -0.78 -1.94
C SER A 49 2.21 -0.86 -0.54
N VAL A 50 1.57 0.21 -0.06
CA VAL A 50 0.86 0.20 1.23
C VAL A 50 -0.21 -0.89 1.26
N ALA A 51 -1.02 -1.00 0.21
CA ALA A 51 -2.04 -2.04 0.13
C ALA A 51 -1.45 -3.45 0.14
N ALA A 52 -0.37 -3.68 -0.62
CA ALA A 52 0.33 -4.96 -0.59
C ALA A 52 0.85 -5.29 0.82
N GLN A 53 1.43 -4.31 1.54
CA GLN A 53 1.92 -4.49 2.92
C GLN A 53 0.79 -4.76 3.94
N VAL A 54 -0.41 -4.23 3.71
CA VAL A 54 -1.61 -4.54 4.52
C VAL A 54 -1.98 -6.02 4.35
N HIS A 55 -1.87 -6.57 3.13
CA HIS A 55 -2.14 -7.97 2.81
C HIS A 55 -0.99 -8.96 3.11
N GLY A 56 -0.04 -8.58 3.98
CA GLY A 56 1.09 -9.45 4.35
C GLY A 56 2.33 -9.28 3.45
N GLY A 57 2.34 -8.25 2.61
CA GLY A 57 3.47 -7.86 1.76
C GLY A 57 3.52 -8.62 0.45
N PHE A 58 4.45 -8.21 -0.41
CA PHE A 58 4.63 -8.79 -1.74
C PHE A 58 4.92 -10.30 -1.74
N SER A 59 5.55 -10.83 -0.68
CA SER A 59 5.80 -12.27 -0.56
C SER A 59 4.52 -13.08 -0.35
N GLN A 60 3.54 -12.54 0.38
CA GLN A 60 2.25 -13.20 0.56
C GLN A 60 1.38 -12.99 -0.68
N LEU A 61 1.35 -11.77 -1.22
CA LEU A 61 0.64 -11.46 -2.46
C LEU A 61 1.11 -12.35 -3.63
N SER A 62 2.41 -12.58 -3.75
CA SER A 62 3.01 -13.45 -4.77
C SER A 62 2.52 -14.89 -4.67
N LYS A 63 2.40 -15.42 -3.45
CA LYS A 63 1.89 -16.77 -3.20
C LYS A 63 0.40 -16.89 -3.54
N GLU A 64 -0.39 -15.87 -3.24
CA GLU A 64 -1.85 -15.88 -3.44
C GLU A 64 -2.24 -15.62 -4.90
N THR A 65 -1.48 -14.81 -5.63
CA THR A 65 -1.82 -14.36 -7.00
C THR A 65 -0.98 -15.03 -8.09
N GLY A 66 0.15 -15.65 -7.74
CA GLY A 66 1.14 -16.15 -8.69
C GLY A 66 1.99 -15.04 -9.34
N LEU A 67 1.80 -13.77 -8.96
CA LEU A 67 2.63 -12.66 -9.42
C LEU A 67 4.03 -12.78 -8.81
N ASN A 68 5.09 -12.80 -9.62
CA ASN A 68 6.47 -12.73 -9.13
C ASN A 68 7.09 -11.37 -9.53
N ARG A 69 8.26 -11.04 -8.97
CA ARG A 69 9.00 -9.81 -9.31
C ARG A 69 9.44 -9.73 -10.78
N GLU A 70 9.43 -10.82 -11.52
CA GLU A 70 9.82 -10.85 -12.94
C GLU A 70 8.64 -10.54 -13.88
N ASN A 71 7.41 -10.71 -13.40
CA ASN A 71 6.18 -10.50 -14.15
C ASN A 71 5.42 -9.23 -13.69
N LEU A 72 6.00 -8.46 -12.78
CA LEU A 72 5.55 -7.13 -12.31
C LEU A 72 6.41 -6.06 -12.98
#